data_AF-A0A1Q6E4Q9-F1
#
_entry.id   AF-A0A1Q6E4Q9-F1
#
_cell.length_a   1.000
_cell.length_b   1.000
_cell.length_c   1.000
_cell.angle_alpha   90.00
_cell.angle_beta   90.00
_cell.angle_gamma   90.00
#
_symmetry.space_group_name_H-M   'P 1'
#
loop_
_entity.id
_entity.type
_entity.pdbx_description
1 polymer ?
#
loop_
_entity_poly.entity_id
_entity_poly.type
_entity_poly.pdbx_seq_one_letter_code
_entity_poly.pdbx_strand_id
1 'polypeptide(L)'
;MAKKRSEIADVDRSLYDFRFSDADAEKLAAGLTPDIVREISAKKDEPDWMLDFRLKSLETYHRMSKPNWGPAIDGLDMDNIVTYVKPATDQKSDWDSLPDDVKSTFDRLGIPEAERSYLAGVGAQYDSELVYHNMQDTAAKMGIVYSGIEEALKEPKWEALIHEKFMTLIPPTDHKFAALHGAVWSGGSFVYVPKGTKLDFPLQSYFRLNAKGAGQFEHTLIIVEDDADLHFIEGCSAPKYNVVNLHAGAVELFVGKRAKLRYSTIENWSKNMYNLNTKRAIVDEGGTIEWVSGSFGSHVGYLYPMSILSGKKSSCTFTGITFAGAGQNLDTGCKVVLNAPDTSAAIETKSISKGGGISTFRSSVVATKKAEGSAASVSCQSLMLDAMSRSDTIPTMDIRCKNVDIGHEATIGRIGDDKVFYLMSRGISEEEARGMIVNGFADPVSKELPLEYAVEMNNLIKLEMEGAIG
;
A
#
# COMPACT_ATOMS: atom_id res chain seq x y z
N MET A 1 -41.71 25.19 1.62
CA MET A 1 -40.93 24.71 2.78
C MET A 1 -39.53 24.40 2.29
N ALA A 2 -38.52 25.11 2.80
CA ALA A 2 -37.13 24.90 2.41
C ALA A 2 -36.63 23.55 2.98
N LYS A 3 -36.13 22.66 2.12
CA LYS A 3 -35.43 21.44 2.55
C LYS A 3 -34.18 21.86 3.32
N LYS A 4 -34.17 21.66 4.64
CA LYS A 4 -32.94 21.66 5.44
C LYS A 4 -32.01 20.60 4.84
N ARG A 5 -30.83 20.98 4.37
CA ARG A 5 -29.72 20.06 4.15
C ARG A 5 -29.42 19.41 5.51
N SER A 6 -29.59 18.10 5.61
CA SER A 6 -29.05 17.31 6.71
C SER A 6 -27.54 17.51 6.70
N GLU A 7 -26.99 18.08 7.76
CA GLU A 7 -25.56 17.95 8.04
C GLU A 7 -25.34 16.45 8.32
N ILE A 8 -24.69 15.76 7.40
CA ILE A 8 -24.27 14.37 7.59
C ILE A 8 -23.20 14.42 8.68
N ALA A 9 -23.51 13.88 9.86
CA ALA A 9 -22.53 13.69 10.91
C ALA A 9 -21.42 12.76 10.38
N ASP A 10 -20.16 13.14 10.58
CA ASP A 10 -19.00 12.29 10.28
C ASP A 10 -19.20 10.93 10.97
N VAL A 11 -18.94 9.84 10.25
CA VAL A 11 -18.94 8.47 10.80
C VAL A 11 -18.06 8.42 12.05
N ASP A 12 -18.52 7.76 13.12
CA ASP A 12 -17.74 7.56 14.35
C ASP A 12 -16.55 6.64 14.06
N ARG A 13 -15.42 7.26 13.72
CA ARG A 13 -14.13 6.60 13.50
C ARG A 13 -13.30 6.51 14.79
N SER A 14 -13.87 6.67 15.98
CA SER A 14 -13.12 6.70 17.25
C SER A 14 -12.26 5.45 17.51
N LEU A 15 -12.60 4.31 16.90
CA LEU A 15 -11.80 3.09 16.91
C LEU A 15 -10.43 3.27 16.24
N TYR A 16 -10.32 4.14 15.23
CA TYR A 16 -9.11 4.41 14.43
C TYR A 16 -8.52 5.80 14.65
N ASP A 17 -9.32 6.77 15.10
CA ASP A 17 -8.95 8.20 15.25
C ASP A 17 -8.39 8.57 16.64
N PHE A 18 -8.01 7.57 17.44
CA PHE A 18 -7.38 7.81 18.74
C PHE A 18 -5.92 8.24 18.56
N ARG A 19 -5.48 9.14 19.44
CA ARG A 19 -4.19 9.81 19.36
C ARG A 19 -3.38 9.51 20.60
N PHE A 20 -2.07 9.41 20.42
CA PHE A 20 -1.11 9.46 21.50
C PHE A 20 -0.37 10.80 21.50
N SER A 21 0.32 11.10 22.59
CA SER A 21 1.07 12.34 22.75
C SER A 21 2.40 12.24 21.99
N ASP A 22 2.58 13.04 20.93
CA ASP A 22 3.87 13.16 20.22
C ASP A 22 4.85 14.14 20.89
N ALA A 23 4.61 14.52 22.16
CA ALA A 23 5.34 15.59 22.83
C ALA A 23 6.87 15.36 22.94
N ASP A 24 7.30 14.10 22.84
CA ASP A 24 8.69 13.68 23.02
C ASP A 24 9.39 13.25 21.71
N ALA A 25 8.73 13.37 20.55
CA ALA A 25 9.31 12.98 19.25
C ALA A 25 10.26 14.06 18.69
N GLU A 26 11.46 13.66 18.23
CA GLU A 26 12.42 14.58 17.59
C GLU A 26 12.05 14.78 16.11
N LYS A 27 11.86 16.04 15.70
CA LYS A 27 11.42 16.42 14.34
C LYS A 27 12.45 17.30 13.68
N LEU A 28 12.74 17.05 12.40
CA LEU A 28 13.48 18.01 11.58
C LEU A 28 12.61 19.20 11.20
N ALA A 29 13.26 20.24 10.69
CA ALA A 29 12.55 21.34 10.05
C ALA A 29 11.68 20.83 8.90
N ALA A 30 10.49 21.43 8.75
CA ALA A 30 9.65 21.18 7.59
C ALA A 30 10.33 21.70 6.31
N GLY A 31 9.94 21.12 5.18
CA GLY A 31 10.50 21.44 3.88
C GLY A 31 11.47 20.40 3.35
N LEU A 32 12.05 20.73 2.20
CA LEU A 32 12.92 19.83 1.46
C LEU A 32 14.14 20.62 0.97
N THR A 33 15.24 20.53 1.72
CA THR A 33 16.49 21.25 1.43
C THR A 33 17.70 20.32 1.50
N PRO A 34 18.84 20.69 0.87
CA PRO A 34 20.07 19.90 0.97
C PRO A 34 20.56 19.71 2.41
N ASP A 35 20.32 20.67 3.30
CA ASP A 35 20.76 20.60 4.70
C ASP A 35 19.90 19.61 5.50
N ILE A 36 18.58 19.58 5.27
CA ILE A 36 17.69 18.56 5.83
C ILE A 36 18.14 17.16 5.37
N VAL A 37 18.45 16.99 4.08
CA VAL A 37 18.92 15.70 3.55
C VAL A 37 20.23 15.25 4.21
N ARG A 38 21.19 16.16 4.38
CA ARG A 38 22.45 15.86 5.10
C ARG A 38 22.21 15.52 6.57
N GLU A 39 21.26 16.19 7.21
CA GLU A 39 20.91 15.92 8.60
C GLU A 39 20.25 14.55 8.77
N ILE A 40 19.33 14.16 7.87
CA ILE A 40 18.75 12.81 7.82
C ILE A 40 19.87 11.77 7.70
N SER A 41 20.77 11.96 6.74
CA SER A 41 21.90 11.06 6.49
C SER A 41 22.82 10.92 7.71
N ALA A 42 23.21 12.05 8.31
CA ALA A 42 24.07 12.07 9.49
C ALA A 42 23.41 11.41 10.72
N LYS A 43 22.10 11.59 10.91
CA LYS A 43 21.35 10.94 12.00
C LYS A 43 21.25 9.43 11.83
N LYS A 44 21.24 8.93 10.58
CA LYS A 44 21.11 7.51 10.25
C LYS A 44 22.42 6.73 10.23
N ASP A 45 23.56 7.42 10.27
CA ASP A 45 24.90 6.79 10.20
C ASP A 45 25.01 5.87 8.96
N GLU A 46 24.59 6.38 7.80
CA GLU A 46 24.53 5.65 6.54
C GLU A 46 25.83 5.79 5.71
N PRO A 47 26.12 4.86 4.78
CA PRO A 47 27.29 4.95 3.90
C PRO A 47 27.30 6.20 3.01
N ASP A 48 28.50 6.70 2.66
CA ASP A 48 28.69 7.92 1.83
C ASP A 48 27.93 7.89 0.50
N TRP A 49 27.79 6.72 -0.11
CA TRP A 49 27.07 6.57 -1.37
C TRP A 49 25.57 6.87 -1.23
N MET A 50 24.98 6.60 -0.05
CA MET A 50 23.58 6.87 0.23
C MET A 50 23.33 8.38 0.32
N LEU A 51 24.24 9.14 0.95
CA LEU A 51 24.16 10.59 0.98
C LEU A 51 24.21 11.20 -0.42
N ASP A 52 25.15 10.75 -1.26
CA ASP A 52 25.26 11.19 -2.65
C ASP A 52 24.00 10.84 -3.46
N PHE A 53 23.45 9.64 -3.25
CA PHE A 53 22.20 9.20 -3.85
C PHE A 53 21.02 10.10 -3.46
N ARG A 54 20.87 10.43 -2.16
CA ARG A 54 19.82 11.33 -1.66
C ARG A 54 19.92 12.73 -2.26
N LEU A 55 21.12 13.30 -2.33
CA LEU A 55 21.36 14.63 -2.90
C LEU A 55 21.05 14.68 -4.41
N LYS A 56 21.40 13.64 -5.16
CA LYS A 56 21.05 13.52 -6.59
C LYS A 56 19.54 13.34 -6.80
N SER A 57 18.88 12.62 -5.90
CA SER A 57 17.42 12.46 -5.90
C SER A 57 16.73 13.80 -5.63
N LEU A 58 17.24 14.59 -4.70
CA LEU A 58 16.78 15.95 -4.42
C LEU A 58 16.91 16.88 -5.64
N GLU A 59 18.06 16.86 -6.31
CA GLU A 59 18.25 17.63 -7.55
C GLU A 59 17.22 17.23 -8.62
N THR A 60 17.01 15.91 -8.78
CA THR A 60 16.02 15.37 -9.73
C THR A 60 14.61 15.82 -9.38
N TYR A 61 14.24 15.82 -8.10
CA TYR A 61 12.95 16.32 -7.62
C TYR A 61 12.71 17.77 -8.04
N HIS A 62 13.69 18.65 -7.86
CA HIS A 62 13.55 20.07 -8.19
C HIS A 62 13.49 20.34 -9.70
N ARG A 63 14.12 19.50 -10.53
CA ARG A 63 14.04 19.61 -12.00
C ARG A 63 12.70 19.14 -12.58
N MET A 64 11.99 18.25 -11.88
CA MET A 64 10.73 17.69 -12.35
C MET A 64 9.51 18.56 -12.03
N SER A 65 8.57 18.67 -12.96
CA SER A 65 7.26 19.28 -12.73
C SER A 65 6.31 18.34 -11.97
N LYS A 66 5.33 18.89 -11.25
CA LYS A 66 4.23 18.11 -10.67
C LYS A 66 3.43 17.41 -11.81
N PRO A 67 2.94 16.18 -11.62
CA PRO A 67 2.06 15.54 -12.60
C PRO A 67 0.76 16.34 -12.78
N ASN A 68 0.21 16.33 -14.00
CA ASN A 68 -0.97 17.10 -14.39
C ASN A 68 -2.13 16.25 -14.97
N TRP A 69 -2.04 14.93 -14.83
CA TRP A 69 -2.93 13.97 -15.51
C TRP A 69 -3.88 13.21 -14.57
N GLY A 70 -3.63 13.25 -13.25
CA GLY A 70 -4.43 12.57 -12.23
C GLY A 70 -5.24 13.55 -11.35
N PRO A 71 -5.83 13.06 -10.26
CA PRO A 71 -6.47 13.91 -9.24
C PRO A 71 -5.58 15.07 -8.80
N ALA A 72 -6.16 16.24 -8.57
CA ALA A 72 -5.40 17.44 -8.20
C ALA A 72 -4.61 17.23 -6.89
N ILE A 73 -3.33 17.62 -6.91
CA ILE A 73 -2.42 17.58 -5.75
C ILE A 73 -1.93 18.99 -5.39
N ASP A 74 -2.68 20.02 -5.78
CA ASP A 74 -2.32 21.42 -5.55
C ASP A 74 -2.27 21.79 -4.07
N GLY A 75 -3.04 21.07 -3.24
CA GLY A 75 -3.01 21.22 -1.78
C GLY A 75 -1.79 20.58 -1.10
N LEU A 76 -0.92 19.89 -1.84
CA LEU A 76 0.34 19.35 -1.32
C LEU A 76 1.46 20.38 -1.50
N ASP A 77 1.95 20.87 -0.36
CA ASP A 77 3.08 21.80 -0.25
C ASP A 77 4.17 21.20 0.64
N MET A 78 5.32 20.88 0.05
CA MET A 78 6.43 20.24 0.75
C MET A 78 7.05 21.13 1.81
N ASP A 79 6.97 22.46 1.69
CA ASP A 79 7.52 23.39 2.67
C ASP A 79 6.83 23.25 4.05
N ASN A 80 5.63 22.67 4.07
CA ASN A 80 4.85 22.40 5.28
C ASN A 80 4.92 20.94 5.74
N ILE A 81 5.63 20.07 5.03
CA ILE A 81 5.76 18.65 5.37
C ILE A 81 7.06 18.45 6.14
N VAL A 82 6.96 17.83 7.31
CA VAL A 82 8.12 17.36 8.06
C VAL A 82 8.60 16.04 7.44
N THR A 83 9.80 16.04 6.86
CA THR A 83 10.29 14.89 6.09
C THR A 83 10.90 13.77 6.92
N TYR A 84 11.22 14.03 8.19
CA TYR A 84 11.73 13.02 9.11
C TYR A 84 11.23 13.29 10.54
N VAL A 85 10.68 12.25 11.15
CA VAL A 85 10.28 12.25 12.56
C VAL A 85 10.84 11.01 13.22
N LYS A 86 11.73 11.21 14.19
CA LYS A 86 12.24 10.13 15.03
C LYS A 86 11.25 9.89 16.18
N PRO A 87 10.69 8.67 16.32
CA PRO A 87 9.83 8.35 17.45
C PRO A 87 10.62 8.43 18.77
N ALA A 88 9.92 8.73 19.86
CA ALA A 88 10.53 8.85 21.21
C ALA A 88 10.96 7.50 21.82
N THR A 89 10.69 6.39 21.13
CA THR A 89 10.87 5.03 21.63
C THR A 89 11.96 4.33 20.83
N ASP A 90 12.96 3.78 21.53
CA ASP A 90 13.96 2.90 20.90
C ASP A 90 13.32 1.60 20.40
N GLN A 91 13.96 0.98 19.41
CA GLN A 91 13.63 -0.36 18.92
C GLN A 91 13.53 -1.39 20.05
N LYS A 92 12.42 -2.13 20.09
CA LYS A 92 12.19 -3.15 21.11
C LYS A 92 11.80 -4.48 20.49
N SER A 93 12.41 -5.57 20.95
CA SER A 93 12.18 -6.92 20.40
C SER A 93 11.09 -7.72 21.11
N ASP A 94 10.52 -7.21 22.20
CA ASP A 94 9.59 -7.98 23.05
C ASP A 94 8.23 -7.27 23.21
N TRP A 95 7.13 -8.01 23.04
CA TRP A 95 5.76 -7.49 23.08
C TRP A 95 5.50 -6.77 24.40
N ASP A 96 5.92 -7.39 25.51
CA ASP A 96 5.72 -6.84 26.85
C ASP A 96 6.52 -5.56 27.08
N SER A 97 7.55 -5.32 26.28
CA SER A 97 8.38 -4.12 26.35
C SER A 97 7.88 -2.97 25.47
N LEU A 98 6.93 -3.22 24.55
CA LEU A 98 6.29 -2.18 23.74
C LEU A 98 5.54 -1.19 24.63
N PRO A 99 5.57 0.11 24.28
CA PRO A 99 4.81 1.10 25.02
C PRO A 99 3.30 0.84 24.91
N ASP A 100 2.56 1.24 25.96
CA ASP A 100 1.15 0.87 26.17
C ASP A 100 0.23 1.43 25.07
N ASP A 101 0.67 2.49 24.40
CA ASP A 101 0.00 3.07 23.24
C ASP A 101 -0.03 2.11 22.05
N VAL A 102 1.08 1.42 21.79
CA VAL A 102 1.17 0.39 20.74
C VAL A 102 0.24 -0.77 21.09
N LYS A 103 0.34 -1.33 22.29
CA LYS A 103 -0.50 -2.47 22.73
C LYS A 103 -1.99 -2.16 22.68
N SER A 104 -2.39 -1.01 23.21
CA SER A 104 -3.80 -0.57 23.20
C SER A 104 -4.36 -0.34 21.80
N THR A 105 -3.49 -0.10 20.81
CA THR A 105 -3.87 0.02 19.41
C THR A 105 -4.27 -1.31 18.83
N PHE A 106 -3.41 -2.33 18.97
CA PHE A 106 -3.70 -3.69 18.50
C PHE A 106 -4.96 -4.25 19.16
N ASP A 107 -5.16 -3.96 20.45
CA ASP A 107 -6.36 -4.36 21.19
C ASP A 107 -7.64 -3.71 20.66
N ARG A 108 -7.58 -2.41 20.34
CA ARG A 108 -8.72 -1.66 19.79
C ARG A 108 -9.05 -2.01 18.35
N LEU A 109 -8.07 -2.40 17.56
CA LEU A 109 -8.29 -2.90 16.20
C LEU A 109 -9.06 -4.24 16.18
N GLY A 110 -9.32 -4.83 17.35
CA GLY A 110 -10.19 -5.99 17.49
C GLY A 110 -9.51 -7.30 17.13
N ILE A 111 -8.17 -7.33 17.18
CA ILE A 111 -7.42 -8.54 16.88
C ILE A 111 -7.63 -9.54 18.03
N PRO A 112 -8.19 -10.73 17.77
CA PRO A 112 -8.53 -11.70 18.81
C PRO A 112 -7.35 -12.06 19.72
N GLU A 113 -7.61 -12.26 21.01
CA GLU A 113 -6.59 -12.59 22.02
C GLU A 113 -5.81 -13.88 21.69
N ALA A 114 -6.45 -14.85 21.02
CA ALA A 114 -5.81 -16.07 20.52
C ALA A 114 -4.78 -15.79 19.40
N GLU A 115 -4.98 -14.74 18.62
CA GLU A 115 -4.11 -14.35 17.51
C GLU A 115 -2.96 -13.43 17.95
N ARG A 116 -2.95 -12.91 19.19
CA ARG A 116 -1.79 -12.20 19.75
C ARG A 116 -0.50 -13.04 19.73
N SER A 117 -0.65 -14.36 19.85
CA SER A 117 0.46 -15.32 19.71
C SER A 117 0.99 -15.45 18.27
N TYR A 118 0.16 -15.13 17.27
CA TYR A 118 0.50 -15.11 15.84
C TYR A 118 1.01 -13.71 15.42
N LEU A 119 0.48 -12.65 16.03
CA LEU A 119 0.98 -11.26 15.94
C LEU A 119 2.40 -11.09 16.53
N ALA A 120 2.90 -12.10 17.23
CA ALA A 120 4.31 -12.20 17.58
C ALA A 120 5.24 -12.17 16.34
N GLY A 121 4.71 -12.19 15.11
CA GLY A 121 5.47 -11.98 13.87
C GLY A 121 5.47 -10.60 13.25
N VAL A 122 4.78 -9.63 13.85
CA VAL A 122 4.61 -8.30 13.25
C VAL A 122 5.88 -7.47 13.44
N GLY A 123 6.43 -6.98 12.33
CA GLY A 123 7.30 -5.80 12.36
C GLY A 123 6.43 -4.57 12.45
N ALA A 124 6.53 -3.73 13.48
CA ALA A 124 5.71 -2.51 13.56
C ALA A 124 6.59 -1.28 13.37
N GLN A 125 6.40 -0.49 12.32
CA GLN A 125 7.04 0.81 12.15
C GLN A 125 6.11 1.93 12.63
N TYR A 126 6.63 2.77 13.51
CA TYR A 126 5.97 3.99 13.98
C TYR A 126 6.72 5.20 13.43
N ASP A 127 6.00 6.08 12.77
CA ASP A 127 6.54 7.24 12.06
C ASP A 127 7.65 6.84 11.06
N SER A 128 8.92 7.11 11.39
CA SER A 128 10.06 6.88 10.49
C SER A 128 10.94 5.68 10.88
N GLU A 129 10.65 4.96 11.97
CA GLU A 129 11.51 3.89 12.50
C GLU A 129 10.73 2.63 12.88
N LEU A 130 11.37 1.48 12.68
CA LEU A 130 10.84 0.17 13.04
C LEU A 130 10.93 -0.01 14.57
N VAL A 131 9.89 -0.51 15.23
CA VAL A 131 9.74 -0.54 16.70
C VAL A 131 9.58 -1.95 17.27
N TYR A 132 9.20 -2.97 16.48
CA TYR A 132 8.94 -4.33 16.97
C TYR A 132 9.41 -5.45 16.03
N HIS A 133 9.87 -6.59 16.59
CA HIS A 133 10.19 -7.83 15.86
C HIS A 133 10.22 -9.06 16.80
N ASN A 134 9.34 -10.06 16.63
CA ASN A 134 9.35 -11.27 17.48
C ASN A 134 9.40 -12.62 16.70
N MET A 135 9.10 -12.67 15.38
CA MET A 135 9.32 -13.89 14.56
C MET A 135 10.72 -14.07 13.98
N GLN A 136 11.71 -13.27 14.40
CA GLN A 136 13.09 -13.40 13.90
C GLN A 136 13.66 -14.80 14.15
N ASP A 137 13.35 -15.47 15.26
CA ASP A 137 14.03 -16.74 15.58
C ASP A 137 13.73 -17.88 14.60
N THR A 138 12.46 -18.07 14.21
CA THR A 138 12.09 -19.14 13.28
C THR A 138 12.52 -18.79 11.85
N ALA A 139 12.29 -17.55 11.42
CA ALA A 139 12.68 -17.09 10.10
C ALA A 139 14.21 -17.08 9.93
N ALA A 140 14.96 -16.59 10.93
CA ALA A 140 16.42 -16.58 10.92
C ALA A 140 17.03 -17.99 10.95
N LYS A 141 16.40 -18.96 11.64
CA LYS A 141 16.80 -20.38 11.56
C LYS A 141 16.67 -20.95 10.15
N MET A 142 15.76 -20.39 9.34
CA MET A 142 15.59 -20.74 7.92
C MET A 142 16.50 -19.91 7.00
N GLY A 143 17.38 -19.07 7.56
CA GLY A 143 18.30 -18.19 6.85
C GLY A 143 17.65 -16.93 6.28
N ILE A 144 16.39 -16.65 6.63
CA ILE A 144 15.66 -15.46 6.18
C ILE A 144 16.17 -14.26 6.95
N VAL A 145 16.40 -13.17 6.24
CA VAL A 145 16.69 -11.87 6.86
C VAL A 145 15.42 -11.06 6.82
N TYR A 146 15.00 -10.57 7.99
CA TYR A 146 13.95 -9.58 8.11
C TYR A 146 14.38 -8.54 9.15
N SER A 147 14.67 -7.33 8.67
CA SER A 147 15.18 -6.21 9.47
C SER A 147 14.74 -4.87 8.88
N GLY A 148 15.06 -3.78 9.55
CA GLY A 148 15.11 -2.47 8.90
C GLY A 148 16.19 -2.42 7.81
N ILE A 149 15.97 -1.62 6.76
CA ILE A 149 17.01 -1.38 5.72
C ILE A 149 18.26 -0.77 6.34
N GLU A 150 18.09 0.13 7.30
CA GLU A 150 19.18 0.85 7.97
C GLU A 150 20.07 -0.07 8.80
N GLU A 151 19.49 -1.08 9.45
CA GLU A 151 20.24 -2.13 10.13
C GLU A 151 20.99 -3.01 9.13
N ALA A 152 20.32 -3.41 8.05
CA ALA A 152 20.93 -4.24 7.01
C ALA A 152 22.12 -3.52 6.34
N LEU A 153 22.07 -2.20 6.16
CA LEU A 153 23.17 -1.40 5.62
C LEU A 153 24.45 -1.43 6.49
N LYS A 154 24.36 -1.78 7.78
CA LYS A 154 25.53 -1.90 8.66
C LYS A 154 26.29 -3.20 8.48
N GLU A 155 25.66 -4.22 7.89
CA GLU A 155 26.29 -5.49 7.60
C GLU A 155 26.88 -5.49 6.17
N PRO A 156 28.21 -5.67 5.99
CA PRO A 156 28.84 -5.56 4.68
C PRO A 156 28.25 -6.48 3.58
N LYS A 157 27.71 -7.63 3.99
CA LYS A 157 27.05 -8.57 3.07
C LYS A 157 25.77 -7.98 2.47
N TRP A 158 24.95 -7.36 3.31
CA TRP A 158 23.66 -6.81 2.89
C TRP A 158 23.81 -5.41 2.31
N GLU A 159 24.77 -4.62 2.78
CA GLU A 159 25.12 -3.32 2.19
C GLU A 159 25.42 -3.43 0.69
N ALA A 160 26.27 -4.39 0.29
CA ALA A 160 26.59 -4.61 -1.13
C ALA A 160 25.36 -4.99 -1.97
N LEU A 161 24.48 -5.83 -1.43
CA LEU A 161 23.26 -6.27 -2.11
C LEU A 161 22.23 -5.13 -2.19
N ILE A 162 22.06 -4.37 -1.11
CA ILE A 162 21.17 -3.21 -1.06
C ILE A 162 21.68 -2.15 -2.05
N HIS A 163 22.96 -1.84 -2.07
CA HIS A 163 23.53 -0.89 -3.03
C HIS A 163 23.29 -1.33 -4.49
N GLU A 164 23.31 -2.63 -4.79
CA GLU A 164 23.01 -3.14 -6.13
C GLU A 164 21.52 -3.00 -6.51
N LYS A 165 20.60 -3.09 -5.53
CA LYS A 165 19.16 -3.21 -5.80
C LYS A 165 18.35 -1.94 -5.49
N PHE A 166 18.80 -1.14 -4.54
CA PHE A 166 18.08 0.00 -4.00
C PHE A 166 17.81 1.07 -5.07
N MET A 167 16.53 1.37 -5.25
CA MET A 167 15.98 2.28 -6.24
C MET A 167 16.45 2.00 -7.67
N THR A 168 16.62 0.73 -8.01
CA THR A 168 16.95 0.30 -9.39
C THR A 168 15.71 -0.09 -10.18
N LEU A 169 14.70 -0.65 -9.52
CA LEU A 169 13.38 -0.84 -10.13
C LEU A 169 12.63 0.48 -10.12
N ILE A 170 12.71 1.27 -9.04
CA ILE A 170 12.07 2.59 -8.92
C ILE A 170 13.16 3.67 -8.87
N PRO A 171 13.77 4.03 -10.02
CA PRO A 171 14.80 5.06 -10.04
C PRO A 171 14.21 6.44 -9.70
N PRO A 172 15.00 7.37 -9.13
CA PRO A 172 14.56 8.75 -8.87
C PRO A 172 14.04 9.47 -10.12
N THR A 173 14.43 9.02 -11.31
CA THR A 173 13.98 9.57 -12.59
C THR A 173 12.61 9.07 -13.05
N ASP A 174 11.99 8.12 -12.35
CA ASP A 174 10.71 7.51 -12.76
C ASP A 174 9.55 8.53 -12.70
N HIS A 175 9.47 9.29 -11.61
CA HIS A 175 8.58 10.44 -11.46
C HIS A 175 8.99 11.31 -10.26
N LYS A 176 8.37 12.49 -10.14
CA LYS A 176 8.70 13.48 -9.11
C LYS A 176 8.65 12.90 -7.68
N PHE A 177 7.67 12.06 -7.36
CA PHE A 177 7.54 11.48 -6.02
C PHE A 177 8.51 10.31 -5.75
N ALA A 178 8.99 9.60 -6.78
CA ALA A 178 10.13 8.68 -6.63
C ALA A 178 11.41 9.46 -6.31
N ALA A 179 11.63 10.60 -6.96
CA ALA A 179 12.74 11.49 -6.64
C ALA A 179 12.66 12.05 -5.20
N LEU A 180 11.45 12.42 -4.76
CA LEU A 180 11.21 12.82 -3.37
C LEU A 180 11.58 11.70 -2.41
N HIS A 181 11.03 10.51 -2.65
CA HIS A 181 11.31 9.33 -1.84
C HIS A 181 12.81 9.08 -1.73
N GLY A 182 13.54 9.04 -2.85
CA GLY A 182 14.98 8.83 -2.84
C GLY A 182 15.79 9.88 -2.07
N ALA A 183 15.27 11.11 -1.93
CA ALA A 183 15.93 12.15 -1.15
C ALA A 183 15.74 11.97 0.37
N VAL A 184 14.55 11.57 0.82
CA VAL A 184 14.16 11.63 2.23
C VAL A 184 13.68 10.31 2.83
N TRP A 185 13.82 9.18 2.13
CA TRP A 185 13.39 7.88 2.63
C TRP A 185 13.94 7.62 4.04
N SER A 186 13.10 7.03 4.88
CA SER A 186 13.43 6.77 6.27
C SER A 186 12.65 5.57 6.78
N GLY A 187 13.37 4.58 7.31
CA GLY A 187 12.79 3.31 7.73
C GLY A 187 12.37 2.44 6.55
N GLY A 188 11.50 1.48 6.84
CA GLY A 188 11.07 0.45 5.92
C GLY A 188 11.78 -0.89 6.13
N SER A 189 11.42 -1.87 5.32
CA SER A 189 11.75 -3.28 5.54
C SER A 189 12.75 -3.80 4.52
N PHE A 190 13.80 -4.50 4.99
CA PHE A 190 14.64 -5.35 4.16
C PHE A 190 14.28 -6.82 4.42
N VAL A 191 13.87 -7.53 3.36
CA VAL A 191 13.56 -8.95 3.43
C VAL A 191 14.37 -9.72 2.40
N TYR A 192 15.18 -10.67 2.84
CA TYR A 192 15.89 -11.60 1.96
C TYR A 192 15.49 -13.04 2.28
N VAL A 193 14.95 -13.74 1.29
CA VAL A 193 14.53 -15.14 1.40
C VAL A 193 15.49 -16.03 0.61
N PRO A 194 16.25 -16.92 1.26
CA PRO A 194 17.21 -17.79 0.58
C PRO A 194 16.57 -18.78 -0.40
N LYS A 195 17.39 -19.26 -1.32
CA LYS A 195 17.00 -20.24 -2.34
C LYS A 195 16.36 -21.48 -1.73
N GLY A 196 15.20 -21.86 -2.26
CA GLY A 196 14.46 -23.06 -1.85
C GLY A 196 13.77 -22.97 -0.50
N THR A 197 13.85 -21.83 0.20
CA THR A 197 13.17 -21.63 1.49
C THR A 197 11.67 -21.45 1.27
N LYS A 198 10.86 -22.16 2.05
CA LYS A 198 9.39 -22.07 2.01
C LYS A 198 8.85 -21.76 3.40
N LEU A 199 8.10 -20.68 3.52
CA LEU A 199 7.42 -20.32 4.76
C LEU A 199 5.98 -20.81 4.71
N ASP A 200 5.52 -21.43 5.79
CA ASP A 200 4.12 -21.83 5.96
C ASP A 200 3.28 -20.74 6.65
N PHE A 201 3.86 -19.56 6.88
CA PHE A 201 3.24 -18.42 7.56
C PHE A 201 3.70 -17.11 6.89
N PRO A 202 2.87 -16.05 6.90
CA PRO A 202 3.26 -14.77 6.32
C PRO A 202 4.20 -13.98 7.23
N LEU A 203 5.10 -13.21 6.62
CA LEU A 203 5.81 -12.12 7.31
C LEU A 203 4.96 -10.86 7.24
N GLN A 204 4.92 -10.08 8.32
CA GLN A 204 4.06 -8.90 8.40
C GLN A 204 4.86 -7.65 8.78
N SER A 205 4.56 -6.53 8.13
CA SER A 205 5.01 -5.20 8.51
C SER A 205 3.80 -4.28 8.68
N TYR A 206 3.71 -3.59 9.81
CA TYR A 206 2.62 -2.69 10.16
C TYR A 206 3.16 -1.27 10.32
N PHE A 207 2.75 -0.38 9.44
CA PHE A 207 3.16 1.01 9.42
C PHE A 207 2.08 1.89 10.05
N ARG A 208 2.47 2.71 11.04
CA ARG A 208 1.58 3.69 11.66
C ARG A 208 2.20 5.06 11.73
N LEU A 209 1.51 6.05 11.17
CA LEU A 209 1.91 7.46 11.23
C LEU A 209 1.18 8.19 12.36
N ASN A 210 1.87 8.48 13.45
CA ASN A 210 1.32 9.25 14.57
C ASN A 210 1.69 10.74 14.48
N ALA A 211 2.82 11.11 13.91
CA ALA A 211 3.26 12.49 13.94
C ALA A 211 2.43 13.45 13.05
N LYS A 212 1.88 14.51 13.66
CA LYS A 212 1.19 15.60 12.93
C LYS A 212 2.10 16.28 11.89
N GLY A 213 1.63 16.39 10.66
CA GLY A 213 2.29 17.13 9.56
C GLY A 213 3.53 16.42 9.01
N ALA A 214 3.71 15.15 9.38
CA ALA A 214 4.81 14.32 8.94
C ALA A 214 4.50 13.68 7.58
N GLY A 215 5.54 13.56 6.76
CA GLY A 215 5.54 12.68 5.61
C GLY A 215 6.06 11.30 6.01
N GLN A 216 5.53 10.26 5.39
CA GLN A 216 6.01 8.89 5.53
C GLN A 216 6.65 8.43 4.21
N PHE A 217 7.90 7.99 4.30
CA PHE A 217 8.75 7.65 3.16
C PHE A 217 9.47 6.32 3.40
N GLU A 218 8.73 5.30 3.81
CA GLU A 218 9.29 3.97 4.04
C GLU A 218 9.67 3.29 2.73
N HIS A 219 10.80 2.58 2.75
CA HIS A 219 11.27 1.80 1.61
C HIS A 219 11.21 0.32 1.95
N THR A 220 10.48 -0.47 1.17
CA THR A 220 10.41 -1.93 1.33
C THR A 220 11.18 -2.59 0.19
N LEU A 221 12.27 -3.28 0.51
CA LEU A 221 13.11 -4.01 -0.41
C LEU A 221 13.02 -5.51 -0.11
N ILE A 222 12.39 -6.27 -1.00
CA ILE A 222 12.21 -7.72 -0.84
C ILE A 222 12.90 -8.46 -1.97
N ILE A 223 13.74 -9.43 -1.60
CA ILE A 223 14.47 -10.29 -2.51
C ILE A 223 14.11 -11.73 -2.19
N VAL A 224 13.41 -12.39 -3.11
CA VAL A 224 13.03 -13.80 -3.02
C VAL A 224 13.87 -14.59 -4.02
N GLU A 225 14.82 -15.36 -3.52
CA GLU A 225 15.72 -16.16 -4.36
C GLU A 225 14.98 -17.30 -5.08
N ASP A 226 15.66 -17.94 -6.02
CA ASP A 226 15.14 -19.08 -6.78
C ASP A 226 14.44 -20.13 -5.90
N ASP A 227 13.36 -20.72 -6.41
CA ASP A 227 12.63 -21.83 -5.77
C ASP A 227 12.07 -21.52 -4.37
N ALA A 228 12.12 -20.26 -3.92
CA ALA A 228 11.63 -19.84 -2.60
C ALA A 228 10.19 -19.32 -2.64
N ASP A 229 9.55 -19.26 -1.48
CA ASP A 229 8.16 -18.84 -1.30
C ASP A 229 8.06 -17.84 -0.14
N LEU A 230 7.38 -16.72 -0.37
CA LEU A 230 7.11 -15.70 0.62
C LEU A 230 5.69 -15.14 0.47
N HIS A 231 4.94 -15.12 1.56
CA HIS A 231 3.79 -14.23 1.73
C HIS A 231 4.20 -13.08 2.65
N PHE A 232 4.17 -11.86 2.13
CA PHE A 232 4.43 -10.64 2.88
C PHE A 232 3.14 -9.80 2.97
N ILE A 233 2.85 -9.30 4.17
CA ILE A 233 1.68 -8.46 4.43
C ILE A 233 2.15 -7.10 4.95
N GLU A 234 1.66 -6.05 4.32
CA GLU A 234 1.87 -4.66 4.69
C GLU A 234 0.54 -4.05 5.13
N GLY A 235 0.41 -3.72 6.41
CA GLY A 235 -0.72 -2.97 6.95
C GLY A 235 -0.33 -1.52 7.18
N CYS A 236 -1.09 -0.55 6.69
CA CYS A 236 -0.87 0.86 6.95
C CYS A 236 -2.11 1.48 7.60
N SER A 237 -1.97 2.06 8.80
CA SER A 237 -3.04 2.85 9.43
C SER A 237 -2.54 4.21 9.90
N ALA A 238 -3.38 5.24 9.81
CA ALA A 238 -3.07 6.55 10.40
C ALA A 238 -4.30 7.19 11.07
N PRO A 239 -4.18 7.73 12.30
CA PRO A 239 -5.22 8.54 12.92
C PRO A 239 -5.49 9.85 12.16
N LYS A 240 -6.71 10.38 12.29
CA LYS A 240 -7.11 11.68 11.69
C LYS A 240 -6.37 12.86 12.32
N TYR A 241 -5.73 13.66 11.47
CA TYR A 241 -5.12 14.95 11.81
C TYR A 241 -5.73 16.09 10.99
N ASN A 242 -5.70 17.32 11.52
CA ASN A 242 -6.22 18.52 10.84
C ASN A 242 -5.17 19.19 9.92
N VAL A 243 -4.09 18.49 9.60
CA VAL A 243 -2.97 19.00 8.79
C VAL A 243 -2.71 18.03 7.63
N VAL A 244 -2.29 18.53 6.48
CA VAL A 244 -1.99 17.69 5.31
C VAL A 244 -0.83 16.76 5.66
N ASN A 245 -1.01 15.46 5.38
CA ASN A 245 0.04 14.45 5.50
C ASN A 245 0.32 13.86 4.11
N LEU A 246 1.52 13.32 3.92
CA LEU A 246 1.94 12.68 2.69
C LEU A 246 2.50 11.30 3.01
N HIS A 247 2.07 10.29 2.25
CA HIS A 247 2.73 9.00 2.22
C HIS A 247 3.24 8.78 0.80
N ALA A 248 4.55 8.69 0.64
CA ALA A 248 5.25 8.47 -0.61
C ALA A 248 6.30 7.38 -0.41
N GLY A 249 5.82 6.18 -0.10
CA GLY A 249 6.65 4.97 0.04
C GLY A 249 7.13 4.41 -1.29
N ALA A 250 8.15 3.55 -1.22
CA ALA A 250 8.63 2.77 -2.35
C ALA A 250 8.73 1.29 -1.99
N VAL A 251 8.25 0.42 -2.87
CA VAL A 251 8.31 -1.03 -2.69
C VAL A 251 8.96 -1.66 -3.91
N GLU A 252 10.13 -2.27 -3.72
CA GLU A 252 10.89 -2.96 -4.76
C GLU A 252 10.97 -4.45 -4.47
N LEU A 253 10.38 -5.25 -5.37
CA LEU A 253 10.25 -6.69 -5.22
C LEU A 253 11.03 -7.42 -6.32
N PHE A 254 11.99 -8.24 -5.93
CA PHE A 254 12.77 -9.08 -6.82
C PHE A 254 12.38 -10.54 -6.62
N VAL A 255 11.73 -11.13 -7.62
CA VAL A 255 11.22 -12.51 -7.58
C VAL A 255 12.08 -13.39 -8.51
N GLY A 256 12.86 -14.28 -7.90
CA GLY A 256 13.76 -15.21 -8.58
C GLY A 256 13.06 -16.30 -9.39
N LYS A 257 13.83 -17.25 -9.92
CA LYS A 257 13.30 -18.29 -10.81
C LYS A 257 12.46 -19.28 -10.04
N ARG A 258 11.24 -19.56 -10.51
CA ARG A 258 10.26 -20.44 -9.85
C ARG A 258 9.93 -20.03 -8.42
N ALA A 259 10.29 -18.80 -8.04
CA ALA A 259 9.98 -18.23 -6.76
C ALA A 259 8.54 -17.71 -6.73
N LYS A 260 7.95 -17.65 -5.55
CA LYS A 260 6.60 -17.11 -5.34
C LYS A 260 6.65 -16.00 -4.31
N LEU A 261 6.03 -14.88 -4.66
CA LEU A 261 5.82 -13.78 -3.75
C LEU A 261 4.36 -13.37 -3.77
N ARG A 262 3.70 -13.44 -2.61
CA ARG A 262 2.39 -12.81 -2.39
C ARG A 262 2.59 -11.55 -1.56
N TYR A 263 2.25 -10.40 -2.11
CA TYR A 263 2.34 -9.10 -1.44
C TYR A 263 0.92 -8.58 -1.17
N SER A 264 0.52 -8.61 0.09
CA SER A 264 -0.81 -8.16 0.54
C SER A 264 -0.70 -6.79 1.19
N THR A 265 -1.56 -5.86 0.80
CA THR A 265 -1.56 -4.47 1.30
C THR A 265 -2.95 -4.07 1.72
N ILE A 266 -3.09 -3.55 2.94
CA ILE A 266 -4.32 -2.90 3.40
C ILE A 266 -3.95 -1.54 3.92
N GLU A 267 -4.44 -0.54 3.21
CA GLU A 267 -4.17 0.86 3.50
C GLU A 267 -5.47 1.50 3.98
N ASN A 268 -5.47 1.99 5.22
CA ASN A 268 -6.56 2.80 5.78
C ASN A 268 -6.00 4.12 6.30
N TRP A 269 -5.99 5.12 5.41
CA TRP A 269 -5.44 6.44 5.73
C TRP A 269 -6.51 7.42 6.20
N SER A 270 -6.10 8.41 6.98
CA SER A 270 -6.95 9.56 7.28
C SER A 270 -7.32 10.34 6.01
N LYS A 271 -8.52 10.96 5.98
CA LYS A 271 -9.08 11.63 4.78
C LYS A 271 -8.33 12.90 4.35
N ASN A 272 -7.25 13.28 5.03
CA ASN A 272 -6.34 14.39 4.75
C ASN A 272 -4.98 13.94 4.20
N MET A 273 -4.79 12.62 4.00
CA MET A 273 -3.55 12.04 3.49
C MET A 273 -3.47 12.08 1.96
N TYR A 274 -2.35 12.51 1.41
CA TYR A 274 -1.98 12.21 0.02
C TYR A 274 -1.22 10.90 -0.01
N ASN A 275 -1.76 9.87 -0.66
CA ASN A 275 -1.11 8.59 -0.81
C ASN A 275 -0.57 8.46 -2.24
N LEU A 276 0.75 8.62 -2.38
CA LEU A 276 1.47 8.70 -3.66
C LEU A 276 2.61 7.66 -3.71
N ASN A 277 2.39 6.48 -3.11
CA ASN A 277 3.41 5.43 -3.04
C ASN A 277 3.64 4.74 -4.41
N THR A 278 4.79 4.09 -4.56
CA THR A 278 5.20 3.43 -5.80
C THR A 278 5.65 2.02 -5.51
N LYS A 279 5.02 1.02 -6.14
CA LYS A 279 5.32 -0.40 -5.93
C LYS A 279 5.69 -1.06 -7.25
N ARG A 280 6.79 -1.81 -7.30
CA ARG A 280 7.27 -2.47 -8.51
C ARG A 280 7.91 -3.83 -8.22
N ALA A 281 7.49 -4.83 -8.97
CA ALA A 281 8.07 -6.16 -8.97
C ALA A 281 8.73 -6.48 -10.32
N ILE A 282 9.88 -7.15 -10.28
CA ILE A 282 10.46 -7.86 -11.42
C ILE A 282 10.43 -9.36 -11.15
N VAL A 283 9.98 -10.14 -12.14
CA VAL A 283 9.75 -11.57 -11.99
C VAL A 283 10.55 -12.36 -13.03
N ASP A 284 11.39 -13.27 -12.55
CA ASP A 284 12.24 -14.14 -13.38
C ASP A 284 11.51 -15.45 -13.76
N GLU A 285 12.21 -16.35 -14.44
CA GLU A 285 11.67 -17.50 -15.14
C GLU A 285 10.83 -18.40 -14.24
N GLY A 286 9.55 -18.61 -14.61
CA GLY A 286 8.60 -19.41 -13.85
C GLY A 286 8.22 -18.83 -12.49
N GLY A 287 8.67 -17.62 -12.14
CA GLY A 287 8.29 -16.94 -10.91
C GLY A 287 6.86 -16.39 -10.95
N THR A 288 6.29 -16.14 -9.77
CA THR A 288 4.93 -15.62 -9.61
C THR A 288 4.90 -14.47 -8.61
N ILE A 289 4.24 -13.38 -8.98
CA ILE A 289 3.86 -12.30 -8.08
C ILE A 289 2.34 -12.25 -7.93
N GLU A 290 1.85 -12.25 -6.69
CA GLU A 290 0.45 -12.06 -6.37
C GLU A 290 0.29 -10.76 -5.57
N TRP A 291 -0.42 -9.78 -6.12
CA TRP A 291 -0.77 -8.56 -5.41
C TRP A 291 -2.18 -8.68 -4.85
N VAL A 292 -2.33 -8.46 -3.55
CA VAL A 292 -3.64 -8.30 -2.90
C VAL A 292 -3.68 -6.88 -2.33
N SER A 293 -4.65 -6.07 -2.70
CA SER A 293 -4.69 -4.66 -2.32
C SER A 293 -6.06 -4.20 -1.85
N GLY A 294 -6.11 -3.58 -0.68
CA GLY A 294 -7.28 -2.87 -0.15
C GLY A 294 -6.94 -1.41 0.11
N SER A 295 -7.56 -0.50 -0.64
CA SER A 295 -7.35 0.94 -0.50
C SER A 295 -8.58 1.62 0.11
N PHE A 296 -8.43 2.08 1.34
CA PHE A 296 -9.44 2.78 2.13
C PHE A 296 -8.88 4.11 2.63
N GLY A 297 -9.75 5.11 2.77
CA GLY A 297 -9.31 6.41 3.26
C GLY A 297 -8.44 7.19 2.25
N SER A 298 -7.60 8.10 2.75
CA SER A 298 -6.85 9.13 1.99
C SER A 298 -7.72 10.21 1.33
N HIS A 299 -7.16 11.41 1.15
CA HIS A 299 -7.77 12.49 0.38
C HIS A 299 -7.64 12.22 -1.13
N VAL A 300 -6.40 11.94 -1.55
CA VAL A 300 -6.01 11.67 -2.93
C VAL A 300 -5.10 10.45 -2.93
N GLY A 301 -5.37 9.50 -3.83
CA GLY A 301 -4.59 8.27 -3.97
C GLY A 301 -4.08 8.09 -5.40
N TYR A 302 -2.78 7.81 -5.55
CA TYR A 302 -2.11 7.44 -6.79
C TYR A 302 -1.41 6.10 -6.56
N LEU A 303 -2.07 4.99 -6.87
CA LEU A 303 -1.57 3.65 -6.53
C LEU A 303 -1.56 2.76 -7.76
N TYR A 304 -0.38 2.41 -8.25
CA TYR A 304 -0.25 1.59 -9.47
C TYR A 304 0.84 0.53 -9.35
N PRO A 305 0.68 -0.52 -8.51
CA PRO A 305 1.63 -1.61 -8.46
C PRO A 305 1.94 -2.17 -9.85
N MET A 306 3.24 -2.28 -10.15
CA MET A 306 3.73 -2.66 -11.45
C MET A 306 4.45 -4.02 -11.41
N SER A 307 4.03 -4.95 -12.26
CA SER A 307 4.71 -6.24 -12.46
C SER A 307 5.44 -6.25 -13.80
N ILE A 308 6.75 -6.51 -13.78
CA ILE A 308 7.58 -6.72 -14.97
C ILE A 308 7.89 -8.22 -15.08
N LEU A 309 7.15 -8.90 -15.95
CA LEU A 309 7.27 -10.34 -16.21
C LEU A 309 8.42 -10.59 -17.19
N SER A 310 9.65 -10.66 -16.64
CA SER A 310 10.91 -10.64 -17.40
C SER A 310 11.44 -12.03 -17.75
N GLY A 311 11.03 -13.05 -16.99
CA GLY A 311 11.37 -14.45 -17.26
C GLY A 311 10.29 -15.19 -18.04
N LYS A 312 10.70 -16.19 -18.82
CA LYS A 312 9.75 -17.09 -19.51
C LYS A 312 8.80 -17.73 -18.50
N LYS A 313 7.51 -17.85 -18.83
CA LYS A 313 6.48 -18.42 -17.93
C LYS A 313 6.33 -17.71 -16.57
N SER A 314 6.85 -16.48 -16.43
CA SER A 314 6.56 -15.67 -15.25
C SER A 314 5.09 -15.21 -15.26
N SER A 315 4.52 -15.04 -14.07
CA SER A 315 3.08 -14.79 -13.91
C SER A 315 2.77 -13.70 -12.88
N CYS A 316 1.63 -13.04 -13.06
CA CYS A 316 1.11 -12.02 -12.15
C CYS A 316 -0.37 -12.25 -11.86
N THR A 317 -0.77 -12.17 -10.59
CA THR A 317 -2.16 -11.91 -10.21
C THR A 317 -2.25 -10.56 -9.51
N PHE A 318 -3.34 -9.82 -9.76
CA PHE A 318 -3.65 -8.59 -9.04
C PHE A 318 -5.11 -8.63 -8.63
N THR A 319 -5.35 -8.65 -7.32
CA THR A 319 -6.69 -8.62 -6.73
C THR A 319 -6.81 -7.36 -5.88
N GLY A 320 -7.71 -6.44 -6.26
CA GLY A 320 -7.81 -5.13 -5.64
C GLY A 320 -9.22 -4.73 -5.23
N ILE A 321 -9.36 -4.02 -4.11
CA ILE A 321 -10.56 -3.26 -3.76
C ILE A 321 -10.23 -1.81 -3.40
N THR A 322 -11.05 -0.87 -3.85
CA THR A 322 -10.92 0.55 -3.50
C THR A 322 -12.27 1.09 -3.01
N PHE A 323 -12.26 1.82 -1.90
CA PHE A 323 -13.44 2.51 -1.38
C PHE A 323 -13.21 4.03 -1.33
N ALA A 324 -13.97 4.78 -2.13
CA ALA A 324 -13.94 6.24 -2.15
C ALA A 324 -15.20 6.83 -1.53
N GLY A 325 -15.04 7.51 -0.38
CA GLY A 325 -16.09 8.24 0.32
C GLY A 325 -16.07 9.75 0.03
N ALA A 326 -16.87 10.50 0.79
CA ALA A 326 -17.00 11.94 0.64
C ALA A 326 -15.64 12.68 0.73
N GLY A 327 -15.38 13.56 -0.24
CA GLY A 327 -14.17 14.38 -0.30
C GLY A 327 -12.90 13.63 -0.74
N GLN A 328 -13.04 12.39 -1.24
CA GLN A 328 -11.91 11.56 -1.67
C GLN A 328 -11.87 11.41 -3.19
N ASN A 329 -10.66 11.41 -3.75
CA ASN A 329 -10.43 11.13 -5.17
C ASN A 329 -9.27 10.13 -5.32
N LEU A 330 -9.62 8.85 -5.48
CA LEU A 330 -8.68 7.74 -5.46
C LEU A 330 -8.50 7.21 -6.89
N ASP A 331 -7.32 7.44 -7.47
CA ASP A 331 -6.90 6.89 -8.76
C ASP A 331 -5.95 5.71 -8.50
N THR A 332 -6.52 4.51 -8.51
CA THR A 332 -5.84 3.26 -8.18
C THR A 332 -5.83 2.34 -9.38
N GLY A 333 -4.90 1.38 -9.40
CA GLY A 333 -4.96 0.26 -10.30
C GLY A 333 -3.64 -0.45 -10.42
N CYS A 334 -3.26 -0.89 -11.63
CA CYS A 334 -2.07 -1.73 -11.79
C CYS A 334 -1.46 -1.62 -13.18
N LYS A 335 -0.18 -1.99 -13.27
CA LYS A 335 0.54 -2.09 -14.54
C LYS A 335 1.19 -3.46 -14.68
N VAL A 336 1.03 -4.09 -15.83
CA VAL A 336 1.69 -5.36 -16.14
C VAL A 336 2.43 -5.25 -17.45
N VAL A 337 3.70 -5.63 -17.44
CA VAL A 337 4.55 -5.70 -18.64
C VAL A 337 4.91 -7.15 -18.92
N LEU A 338 4.33 -7.71 -19.98
CA LEU A 338 4.67 -9.01 -20.53
C LEU A 338 5.97 -8.87 -21.34
N ASN A 339 7.10 -9.23 -20.74
CA ASN A 339 8.44 -8.98 -21.29
C ASN A 339 9.21 -10.25 -21.69
N ALA A 340 8.55 -11.41 -21.65
CA ALA A 340 9.12 -12.70 -22.03
C ALA A 340 8.04 -13.64 -22.62
N PRO A 341 8.44 -14.76 -23.25
CA PRO A 341 7.49 -15.72 -23.79
C PRO A 341 6.66 -16.43 -22.71
N ASP A 342 5.46 -16.86 -23.08
CA ASP A 342 4.55 -17.67 -22.26
C ASP A 342 4.19 -17.03 -20.90
N THR A 343 4.27 -15.70 -20.77
CA THR A 343 3.92 -15.00 -19.51
C THR A 343 2.41 -14.86 -19.36
N SER A 344 1.90 -14.93 -18.14
CA SER A 344 0.45 -14.81 -17.88
C SER A 344 0.12 -13.73 -16.84
N ALA A 345 -1.02 -13.07 -16.98
CA ALA A 345 -1.53 -12.14 -15.99
C ALA A 345 -3.04 -12.23 -15.80
N ALA A 346 -3.50 -12.13 -14.55
CA ALA A 346 -4.92 -12.01 -14.21
C ALA A 346 -5.12 -10.81 -13.27
N ILE A 347 -5.97 -9.87 -13.67
CA ILE A 347 -6.25 -8.64 -12.92
C ILE A 347 -7.74 -8.63 -12.59
N GLU A 348 -8.08 -8.63 -11.31
CA GLU A 348 -9.45 -8.59 -10.79
C GLU A 348 -9.61 -7.45 -9.79
N THR A 349 -10.47 -6.49 -10.11
CA THR A 349 -10.55 -5.26 -9.32
C THR A 349 -11.97 -4.83 -9.04
N LYS A 350 -12.18 -4.36 -7.82
CA LYS A 350 -13.46 -3.86 -7.35
C LYS A 350 -13.32 -2.44 -6.86
N SER A 351 -14.29 -1.58 -7.18
CA SER A 351 -14.35 -0.25 -6.61
C SER A 351 -15.74 0.06 -6.08
N ILE A 352 -15.78 0.81 -4.99
CA ILE A 352 -17.00 1.28 -4.34
C ILE A 352 -16.89 2.79 -4.19
N SER A 353 -17.95 3.52 -4.54
CA SER A 353 -17.97 4.98 -4.42
C SER A 353 -19.25 5.47 -3.73
N LYS A 354 -19.10 6.34 -2.73
CA LYS A 354 -20.17 6.87 -1.86
C LYS A 354 -19.91 8.34 -1.50
N GLY A 355 -20.98 9.08 -1.22
CA GLY A 355 -20.96 10.42 -0.64
C GLY A 355 -20.30 11.46 -1.53
N GLY A 356 -20.28 11.25 -2.84
CA GLY A 356 -19.56 12.11 -3.79
C GLY A 356 -18.09 11.73 -3.98
N GLY A 357 -17.67 10.57 -3.43
CA GLY A 357 -16.34 10.02 -3.66
C GLY A 357 -16.11 9.68 -5.13
N ILE A 358 -14.87 9.86 -5.56
CA ILE A 358 -14.41 9.58 -6.92
C ILE A 358 -13.43 8.42 -6.87
N SER A 359 -13.75 7.33 -7.54
CA SER A 359 -12.84 6.20 -7.74
C SER A 359 -12.51 6.06 -9.21
N THR A 360 -11.23 6.15 -9.56
CA THR A 360 -10.74 5.83 -10.90
C THR A 360 -9.94 4.53 -10.81
N PHE A 361 -10.37 3.50 -11.54
CA PHE A 361 -9.52 2.33 -11.78
C PHE A 361 -8.74 2.51 -13.07
N ARG A 362 -7.41 2.43 -13.00
CA ARG A 362 -6.51 2.60 -14.14
C ARG A 362 -5.62 1.37 -14.32
N SER A 363 -5.73 0.74 -15.48
CA SER A 363 -4.90 -0.41 -15.83
C SER A 363 -4.01 -0.11 -17.04
N SER A 364 -2.80 -0.68 -17.03
CA SER A 364 -1.88 -0.65 -18.17
C SER A 364 -1.32 -2.04 -18.42
N VAL A 365 -1.72 -2.69 -19.52
CA VAL A 365 -1.15 -3.96 -19.97
C VAL A 365 -0.27 -3.71 -21.19
N VAL A 366 1.03 -4.00 -21.06
CA VAL A 366 2.01 -3.83 -22.14
C VAL A 366 2.54 -5.19 -22.55
N ALA A 367 2.25 -5.61 -23.78
CA ALA A 367 2.87 -6.77 -24.40
C ALA A 367 4.04 -6.33 -25.27
N THR A 368 5.27 -6.58 -24.80
CA THR A 368 6.47 -6.24 -25.58
C THR A 368 6.61 -7.17 -26.79
N LYS A 369 7.55 -6.87 -27.69
CA LYS A 369 7.88 -7.77 -28.82
C LYS A 369 8.35 -9.17 -28.39
N LYS A 370 8.72 -9.36 -27.12
CA LYS A 370 9.19 -10.64 -26.55
C LYS A 370 8.04 -11.51 -26.00
N ALA A 371 6.82 -10.98 -25.93
CA ALA A 371 5.67 -11.62 -25.28
C ALA A 371 5.02 -12.74 -26.10
N GLU A 372 5.80 -13.53 -26.84
CA GLU A 372 5.26 -14.61 -27.68
C GLU A 372 4.52 -15.65 -26.82
N GLY A 373 3.27 -15.96 -27.16
CA GLY A 373 2.45 -16.94 -26.43
C GLY A 373 1.93 -16.44 -25.08
N SER A 374 2.09 -15.17 -24.77
CA SER A 374 1.64 -14.59 -23.50
C SER A 374 0.14 -14.29 -23.49
N ALA A 375 -0.46 -14.32 -22.30
CA ALA A 375 -1.88 -14.03 -22.11
C ALA A 375 -2.15 -13.09 -20.93
N ALA A 376 -3.20 -12.28 -21.01
CA ALA A 376 -3.64 -11.46 -19.88
C ALA A 376 -5.17 -11.28 -19.86
N SER A 377 -5.77 -11.34 -18.67
CA SER A 377 -7.17 -10.98 -18.45
C SER A 377 -7.29 -9.83 -17.46
N VAL A 378 -8.24 -8.92 -17.73
CA VAL A 378 -8.57 -7.81 -16.84
C VAL A 378 -10.08 -7.79 -16.63
N SER A 379 -10.52 -7.91 -15.37
CA SER A 379 -11.92 -7.80 -14.95
C SER A 379 -12.07 -6.70 -13.92
N CYS A 380 -12.82 -5.66 -14.29
CA CYS A 380 -13.07 -4.51 -13.44
C CYS A 380 -14.55 -4.40 -13.10
N GLN A 381 -14.87 -4.30 -11.82
CA GLN A 381 -16.24 -4.11 -11.36
C GLN A 381 -16.32 -2.87 -10.47
N SER A 382 -17.28 -2.00 -10.73
CA SER A 382 -17.49 -0.79 -9.93
C SER A 382 -18.91 -0.70 -9.44
N LEU A 383 -19.07 -0.30 -8.18
CA LEU A 383 -20.35 -0.15 -7.51
C LEU A 383 -20.52 1.26 -6.96
N MET A 384 -21.40 2.04 -7.58
CA MET A 384 -21.78 3.37 -7.08
C MET A 384 -23.00 3.27 -6.17
N LEU A 385 -22.88 3.87 -4.97
CA LEU A 385 -23.90 3.77 -3.92
C LEU A 385 -24.91 4.93 -3.92
N ASP A 386 -24.62 6.00 -4.65
CA ASP A 386 -25.51 7.16 -4.80
C ASP A 386 -25.36 7.79 -6.19
N ALA A 387 -26.07 8.91 -6.43
CA ALA A 387 -26.06 9.62 -7.71
C ALA A 387 -25.00 10.72 -7.83
N MET A 388 -24.31 11.06 -6.74
CA MET A 388 -23.31 12.14 -6.73
C MET A 388 -21.87 11.62 -6.85
N SER A 389 -21.66 10.34 -6.51
CA SER A 389 -20.38 9.65 -6.63
C SER A 389 -20.04 9.33 -8.07
N ARG A 390 -18.75 9.11 -8.34
CA ARG A 390 -18.23 8.84 -9.68
C ARG A 390 -17.29 7.65 -9.65
N SER A 391 -17.47 6.74 -10.62
CA SER A 391 -16.51 5.69 -10.89
C SER A 391 -16.09 5.73 -12.35
N ASP A 392 -14.79 5.81 -12.60
CA ASP A 392 -14.18 5.76 -13.93
C ASP A 392 -13.31 4.51 -14.07
N THR A 393 -13.28 3.93 -15.26
CA THR A 393 -12.37 2.84 -15.61
C THR A 393 -11.58 3.26 -16.85
N ILE A 394 -10.25 3.35 -16.72
CA ILE A 394 -9.35 3.84 -17.77
C ILE A 394 -8.35 2.74 -18.12
N PRO A 395 -8.70 1.83 -19.04
CA PRO A 395 -7.80 0.78 -19.47
C PRO A 395 -6.86 1.27 -20.57
N THR A 396 -5.60 0.85 -20.49
CA THR A 396 -4.60 1.09 -21.54
C THR A 396 -3.95 -0.24 -21.92
N MET A 397 -3.90 -0.53 -23.21
CA MET A 397 -3.24 -1.72 -23.75
C MET A 397 -2.26 -1.30 -24.85
N ASP A 398 -0.99 -1.67 -24.70
CA ASP A 398 0.07 -1.44 -25.70
C ASP A 398 0.60 -2.80 -26.16
N ILE A 399 0.09 -3.26 -27.31
CA ILE A 399 0.33 -4.62 -27.82
C ILE A 399 1.31 -4.57 -28.99
N ARG A 400 2.54 -5.02 -28.74
CA ARG A 400 3.64 -5.00 -29.71
C ARG A 400 4.08 -6.39 -30.17
N CYS A 401 3.34 -7.43 -29.81
CA CYS A 401 3.56 -8.81 -30.25
C CYS A 401 2.34 -9.32 -31.03
N LYS A 402 2.56 -10.24 -31.98
CA LYS A 402 1.50 -10.78 -32.85
C LYS A 402 0.70 -11.88 -32.17
N ASN A 403 1.38 -12.75 -31.44
CA ASN A 403 0.80 -13.96 -30.86
C ASN A 403 0.65 -13.77 -29.35
N VAL A 404 -0.37 -13.00 -28.96
CA VAL A 404 -0.78 -12.75 -27.57
C VAL A 404 -2.30 -12.75 -27.46
N ASP A 405 -2.81 -13.19 -26.33
CA ASP A 405 -4.25 -13.19 -26.03
C ASP A 405 -4.53 -12.27 -24.84
N ILE A 406 -5.15 -11.12 -25.09
CA ILE A 406 -5.42 -10.13 -24.04
C ILE A 406 -6.89 -9.72 -24.08
N GLY A 407 -7.58 -9.98 -22.97
CA GLY A 407 -8.98 -9.62 -22.76
C GLY A 407 -9.15 -8.58 -21.66
N HIS A 408 -10.08 -7.65 -21.86
CA HIS A 408 -10.48 -6.68 -20.85
C HIS A 408 -12.00 -6.57 -20.79
N GLU A 409 -12.58 -6.70 -19.60
CA GLU A 409 -13.98 -6.41 -19.31
C GLU A 409 -14.10 -5.39 -18.17
N ALA A 410 -15.14 -4.55 -18.25
CA ALA A 410 -15.46 -3.59 -17.21
C ALA A 410 -16.98 -3.52 -17.03
N THR A 411 -17.44 -3.61 -15.79
CA THR A 411 -18.85 -3.42 -15.42
C THR A 411 -18.96 -2.33 -14.38
N ILE A 412 -19.62 -1.23 -14.74
CA ILE A 412 -19.93 -0.14 -13.79
C ILE A 412 -21.43 -0.17 -13.53
N GLY A 413 -21.79 -0.34 -12.26
CA GLY A 413 -23.17 -0.51 -11.85
C GLY A 413 -23.54 0.32 -10.62
N ARG A 414 -24.83 0.38 -10.37
CA ARG A 414 -25.42 0.89 -9.13
C ARG A 414 -26.08 -0.27 -8.39
N ILE A 415 -26.24 -0.13 -7.07
CA ILE A 415 -27.13 -1.03 -6.35
C ILE A 415 -28.55 -0.83 -6.90
N GLY A 416 -29.13 -1.90 -7.45
CA GLY A 416 -30.51 -1.90 -7.90
C GLY A 416 -31.48 -1.81 -6.72
N ASP A 417 -32.47 -0.93 -6.81
CA ASP A 417 -33.50 -0.74 -5.79
C ASP A 417 -34.33 -2.02 -5.58
N ASP A 418 -34.40 -2.88 -6.60
CA ASP A 418 -35.04 -4.20 -6.54
C ASP A 418 -34.35 -5.14 -5.56
N LYS A 419 -33.01 -5.17 -5.54
CA LYS A 419 -32.22 -5.99 -4.61
C LYS A 419 -32.37 -5.52 -3.18
N VAL A 420 -32.36 -4.19 -2.98
CA VAL A 420 -32.56 -3.57 -1.66
C VAL A 420 -33.98 -3.84 -1.18
N PHE A 421 -35.00 -3.60 -2.02
CA PHE A 421 -36.39 -3.88 -1.71
C PHE A 421 -36.64 -5.36 -1.40
N TYR A 422 -35.99 -6.27 -2.13
CA TYR A 422 -36.08 -7.70 -1.86
C TYR A 422 -35.59 -8.05 -0.45
N LEU A 423 -34.40 -7.56 -0.06
CA LEU A 423 -33.86 -7.78 1.29
C LEU A 423 -34.75 -7.13 2.37
N MET A 424 -35.22 -5.91 2.13
CA MET A 424 -36.16 -5.22 3.03
C MET A 424 -37.48 -5.97 3.21
N SER A 425 -37.98 -6.62 2.16
CA SER A 425 -39.19 -7.46 2.25
C SER A 425 -39.00 -8.69 3.15
N ARG A 426 -37.75 -9.03 3.49
CA ARG A 426 -37.40 -10.09 4.45
C ARG A 426 -37.18 -9.56 5.87
N GLY A 427 -37.50 -8.30 6.14
CA GLY A 427 -37.42 -7.67 7.46
C GLY A 427 -36.04 -7.09 7.79
N ILE A 428 -35.13 -7.02 6.81
CA ILE A 428 -33.80 -6.42 6.94
C ILE A 428 -33.95 -4.90 6.76
N SER A 429 -33.27 -4.09 7.57
CA SER A 429 -33.30 -2.63 7.36
C SER A 429 -32.65 -2.24 6.02
N GLU A 430 -32.97 -1.07 5.47
CA GLU A 430 -32.33 -0.61 4.21
C GLU A 430 -30.79 -0.52 4.37
N GLU A 431 -30.33 -0.07 5.54
CA GLU A 431 -28.91 0.05 5.87
C GLU A 431 -28.21 -1.31 5.84
N GLU A 432 -28.76 -2.30 6.56
CA GLU A 432 -28.22 -3.66 6.59
C GLU A 432 -28.29 -4.31 5.21
N ALA A 433 -29.36 -4.08 4.45
CA ALA A 433 -29.52 -4.62 3.11
C ALA A 433 -28.41 -4.12 2.16
N ARG A 434 -28.13 -2.81 2.17
CA ARG A 434 -27.04 -2.23 1.39
C ARG A 434 -25.68 -2.74 1.87
N GLY A 435 -25.46 -2.81 3.18
CA GLY A 435 -24.24 -3.38 3.77
C GLY A 435 -24.00 -4.83 3.32
N MET A 436 -25.03 -5.68 3.31
CA MET A 436 -24.93 -7.07 2.82
C MET A 436 -24.54 -7.14 1.35
N ILE A 437 -25.13 -6.29 0.50
CA ILE A 437 -24.79 -6.24 -0.93
C ILE A 437 -23.33 -5.82 -1.13
N VAL A 438 -22.88 -4.79 -0.40
CA VAL A 438 -21.49 -4.30 -0.48
C VAL A 438 -20.50 -5.33 0.04
N ASN A 439 -20.78 -6.01 1.15
CA ASN A 439 -19.95 -7.08 1.68
C ASN A 439 -19.86 -8.26 0.71
N GLY A 440 -21.00 -8.70 0.13
CA GLY A 440 -21.00 -9.74 -0.90
C GLY A 440 -20.26 -9.31 -2.18
N PHE A 441 -20.24 -8.01 -2.49
CA PHE A 441 -19.45 -7.48 -3.59
C PHE A 441 -17.95 -7.56 -3.26
N ALA A 442 -17.53 -7.22 -2.04
CA ALA A 442 -16.14 -7.22 -1.58
C ALA A 442 -15.56 -8.62 -1.26
N ASP A 443 -16.42 -9.61 -1.00
CA ASP A 443 -16.07 -10.97 -0.55
C ASP A 443 -14.93 -11.66 -1.32
N PRO A 444 -14.82 -11.58 -2.67
CA PRO A 444 -13.70 -12.18 -3.39
C PRO A 444 -12.34 -11.63 -2.96
N VAL A 445 -12.26 -10.35 -2.57
CA VAL A 445 -11.01 -9.74 -2.08
C VAL A 445 -10.80 -10.08 -0.61
N SER A 446 -11.88 -10.11 0.20
CA SER A 446 -11.79 -10.52 1.61
C SER A 446 -11.20 -11.92 1.78
N LYS A 447 -11.55 -12.84 0.88
CA LYS A 447 -11.06 -14.23 0.90
C LYS A 447 -9.58 -14.39 0.56
N GLU A 448 -9.01 -13.40 -0.11
CA GLU A 448 -7.57 -13.35 -0.41
C GLU A 448 -6.76 -12.71 0.74
N LEU A 449 -7.40 -12.29 1.82
CA LEU A 449 -6.72 -11.74 2.97
C LEU A 449 -6.69 -12.77 4.11
N PRO A 450 -5.63 -12.75 4.95
CA PRO A 450 -5.66 -13.45 6.23
C PRO A 450 -6.89 -13.04 7.05
N LEU A 451 -7.33 -13.92 7.94
CA LEU A 451 -8.61 -13.77 8.65
C LEU A 451 -8.71 -12.43 9.39
N GLU A 452 -7.64 -12.03 10.07
CA GLU A 452 -7.54 -10.79 10.84
C GLU A 452 -7.81 -9.56 9.96
N TYR A 453 -7.22 -9.54 8.78
CA TYR A 453 -7.28 -8.45 7.81
C TYR A 453 -8.60 -8.46 7.02
N ALA A 454 -9.15 -9.64 6.74
CA ALA A 454 -10.47 -9.78 6.17
C ALA A 454 -11.56 -9.23 7.11
N VAL A 455 -11.42 -9.49 8.42
CA VAL A 455 -12.30 -8.93 9.45
C VAL A 455 -12.15 -7.42 9.54
N GLU A 456 -10.91 -6.91 9.57
CA GLU A 456 -10.65 -5.47 9.56
C GLU A 456 -11.30 -4.78 8.34
N MET A 457 -11.11 -5.34 7.14
CA MET A 457 -11.69 -4.79 5.92
C MET A 457 -13.23 -4.75 5.98
N ASN A 458 -13.86 -5.82 6.47
CA ASN A 458 -15.32 -5.86 6.63
C ASN A 458 -15.81 -4.82 7.66
N ASN A 459 -15.06 -4.58 8.74
CA ASN A 459 -15.35 -3.52 9.71
C ASN A 459 -15.21 -2.13 9.08
N LEU A 460 -14.17 -1.90 8.28
CA LEU A 460 -13.97 -0.64 7.56
C LEU A 460 -15.09 -0.36 6.57
N ILE A 461 -15.50 -1.37 5.80
CA ILE A 461 -16.66 -1.24 4.89
C ILE A 461 -17.91 -0.89 5.69
N LYS A 462 -18.17 -1.57 6.82
CA LYS A 462 -19.32 -1.29 7.67
C LYS A 462 -19.31 0.15 8.19
N LEU A 463 -18.17 0.63 8.71
CA LEU A 463 -18.01 2.00 9.18
C LEU A 463 -18.27 2.99 8.05
N GLU A 464 -17.68 2.78 6.88
CA GLU A 464 -17.95 3.64 5.73
C GLU A 464 -19.40 3.57 5.25
N MET A 465 -20.17 2.53 5.61
CA MET A 465 -21.61 2.43 5.36
C MET A 465 -22.46 3.17 6.39
N GLU A 466 -22.04 3.24 7.66
CA GLU A 466 -22.75 4.00 8.69
C GLU A 466 -22.90 5.48 8.27
N GLY A 467 -24.06 6.07 8.53
CA GLY A 467 -24.40 7.43 8.07
C GLY A 467 -24.70 7.57 6.56
N ALA A 468 -24.87 6.46 5.80
CA ALA A 468 -25.30 6.49 4.38
C ALA A 468 -26.70 7.07 4.14
N ILE A 469 -27.50 7.25 5.20
CA ILE A 469 -28.91 7.58 5.08
C ILE A 469 -29.11 9.04 5.50
N GLY A 470 -29.22 9.90 4.49
CA GLY A 470 -29.53 11.32 4.60
C GLY A 470 -29.68 12.00 3.25
#